data_AF-A0A7W5CHB4-F1
#
_entry.id   AF-A0A7W5CHB4-F1
#
_cell.length_a   1.000
_cell.length_b   1.000
_cell.length_c   1.000
_cell.angle_alpha   90.00
_cell.angle_beta   90.00
_cell.angle_gamma   90.00
#
_symmetry.space_group_name_H-M   'P 1'
#
loop_
_entity.id
_entity.type
_entity.pdbx_description
1 polymer ?
#
loop_
_entity_poly.entity_id
_entity_poly.type
_entity_poly.pdbx_seq_one_letter_code
_entity_poly.pdbx_strand_id
1 'polypeptide(L)'
;MFDLADSYVWDFWFADDGDAYHLFFLYASRALHDPEDRHYRASVGHAVSTDLVSWERVADALVRGGADDFDALATWTGSTVRRADGTWFLFYTGSRLDDDGRNVQRIGYATSTDLFTWHKNPANPVLEADGTMYERLANSDWHDEAFRDPWVFADPAGRGWHMYVTARATRGPFSGRGVVAHATSPDLETWQLQAPVSEPSDDGFGQLEVTQVEEVEGRAVLLFSCMPAQAMDAVRERHPRGAVWAVPADSVLGPFDIGAATPITDDDLYVGRLIRDRAGAWQLLAFRNVGPDGGFVGGITDPMPVGWDGDRLVVKQPALSV
;
A
#
# COMPACT_ATOMS: atom_id res chain seq x y z
N MET A 1 -4.74 19.63 0.02
CA MET A 1 -4.46 18.61 -1.01
C MET A 1 -3.00 18.72 -1.36
N PHE A 2 -2.32 17.59 -1.62
CA PHE A 2 -0.90 17.57 -1.96
C PHE A 2 -0.68 17.19 -3.43
N ASP A 3 -0.10 18.12 -4.19
CA ASP A 3 0.19 17.98 -5.63
C ASP A 3 1.57 18.56 -5.94
N LEU A 4 2.23 18.02 -6.97
CA LEU A 4 3.47 18.57 -7.50
C LEU A 4 3.28 19.01 -8.94
N ALA A 5 3.74 20.23 -9.25
CA ALA A 5 3.60 20.81 -10.59
C ALA A 5 4.44 20.07 -11.65
N ASP A 6 5.58 19.52 -11.26
CA ASP A 6 6.56 18.90 -12.15
C ASP A 6 6.50 17.36 -12.17
N SER A 7 5.69 16.77 -11.28
CA SER A 7 5.68 15.32 -11.02
C SER A 7 4.26 14.77 -10.94
N TYR A 8 4.07 13.56 -11.46
CA TYR A 8 2.96 12.72 -11.07
C TYR A 8 3.22 12.25 -9.64
N VAL A 9 2.18 12.27 -8.80
CA VAL A 9 2.20 11.79 -7.41
C VAL A 9 1.07 10.79 -7.25
N TRP A 10 1.33 9.64 -6.62
CA TRP A 10 0.29 8.63 -6.42
C TRP A 10 0.42 7.94 -5.06
N ASP A 11 0.64 6.63 -5.00
CA ASP A 11 0.68 5.83 -3.79
C ASP A 11 1.51 6.48 -2.68
N PHE A 12 1.05 6.32 -1.45
CA PHE A 12 1.67 6.97 -0.32
C PHE A 12 1.44 6.19 0.98
N TRP A 13 2.20 6.59 1.99
CA TRP A 13 2.08 6.10 3.36
C TRP A 13 2.65 7.14 4.33
N PHE A 14 2.42 6.91 5.62
CA PHE A 14 2.78 7.85 6.67
C PHE A 14 3.81 7.30 7.65
N ALA A 15 4.49 8.23 8.32
CA ALA A 15 4.97 8.06 9.68
C ALA A 15 4.53 9.27 10.53
N ASP A 16 4.39 9.07 11.83
CA ASP A 16 4.11 10.15 12.79
C ASP A 16 5.16 10.08 13.89
N ASP A 17 6.00 11.11 13.99
CA ASP A 17 7.06 11.17 15.01
C ASP A 17 6.60 11.79 16.33
N GLY A 18 5.34 12.24 16.39
CA GLY A 18 4.70 12.93 17.51
C GLY A 18 4.65 14.45 17.34
N ASP A 19 5.57 15.04 16.57
CA ASP A 19 5.63 16.46 16.28
C ASP A 19 5.04 16.75 14.89
N ALA A 20 5.52 16.04 13.87
CA ALA A 20 5.09 16.13 12.49
C ALA A 20 4.59 14.78 11.93
N TYR A 21 3.68 14.87 10.98
CA TYR A 21 3.37 13.81 10.05
C TYR A 21 4.39 13.84 8.91
N HIS A 22 4.91 12.66 8.57
CA HIS A 22 5.76 12.43 7.42
C HIS A 22 4.95 11.68 6.38
N LEU A 23 4.82 12.25 5.20
CA LEU A 23 4.21 11.64 4.02
C LEU A 23 5.31 11.15 3.09
N PHE A 24 5.37 9.85 2.90
CA PHE A 24 6.18 9.23 1.86
C PHE A 24 5.26 8.91 0.68
N PHE A 25 5.69 9.24 -0.53
CA PHE A 25 4.84 9.11 -1.71
C PHE A 25 5.66 8.72 -2.94
N LEU A 26 5.04 7.95 -3.83
CA LEU A 26 5.63 7.65 -5.12
C LEU A 26 5.45 8.85 -6.06
N TYR A 27 6.53 9.19 -6.76
CA TYR A 27 6.50 10.23 -7.77
C TYR A 27 7.39 9.90 -8.97
N ALA A 28 7.06 10.50 -10.12
CA ALA A 28 7.85 10.48 -11.34
C ALA A 28 7.61 11.76 -12.13
N SER A 29 8.60 12.17 -12.93
CA SER A 29 8.53 13.43 -13.67
C SER A 29 7.38 13.46 -14.69
N ARG A 30 6.66 14.59 -14.77
CA ARG A 30 5.68 14.86 -15.84
C ARG A 30 6.31 15.05 -17.23
N ALA A 31 7.64 15.12 -17.32
CA ALA A 31 8.35 15.08 -18.60
C ALA A 31 8.24 13.72 -19.32
N LEU A 32 7.67 12.71 -18.67
CA LEU A 32 7.27 11.45 -19.32
C LEU A 32 6.10 11.64 -20.28
N HIS A 33 5.29 12.68 -20.10
CA HIS A 33 4.07 13.01 -20.86
C HIS A 33 2.94 11.98 -20.72
N ASP A 34 3.22 10.70 -20.91
CA ASP A 34 2.29 9.61 -20.62
C ASP A 34 2.36 9.28 -19.11
N PRO A 35 1.26 9.43 -18.36
CA PRO A 35 1.25 9.04 -16.96
C PRO A 35 1.56 7.56 -16.77
N GLU A 36 1.22 6.65 -17.69
CA GLU A 36 1.43 5.20 -17.50
C GLU A 36 2.92 4.81 -17.43
N ASP A 37 3.81 5.62 -18.02
CA ASP A 37 5.26 5.43 -17.93
C ASP A 37 5.83 5.69 -16.52
N ARG A 38 5.03 6.26 -15.60
CA ARG A 38 5.45 6.61 -14.23
C ARG A 38 5.89 5.41 -13.40
N HIS A 39 5.27 4.25 -13.60
CA HIS A 39 5.45 3.08 -12.74
C HIS A 39 6.91 2.59 -12.74
N TYR A 40 7.56 2.52 -13.90
CA TYR A 40 8.97 2.09 -14.03
C TYR A 40 9.98 3.23 -13.86
N ARG A 41 9.54 4.39 -13.38
CA ARG A 41 10.34 5.58 -13.08
C ARG A 41 10.12 6.11 -11.67
N ALA A 42 9.38 5.35 -10.85
CA ALA A 42 9.01 5.74 -9.51
C ALA A 42 10.23 5.88 -8.59
N SER A 43 10.20 6.94 -7.78
CA SER A 43 11.04 7.14 -6.60
C SER A 43 10.15 7.50 -5.40
N VAL A 44 10.70 7.40 -4.20
CA VAL A 44 9.98 7.75 -2.95
C VAL A 44 10.34 9.18 -2.55
N GLY A 45 9.39 10.08 -2.74
CA GLY A 45 9.43 11.45 -2.23
C GLY A 45 9.05 11.51 -0.75
N HIS A 46 9.31 12.66 -0.13
CA HIS A 46 9.00 12.90 1.28
C HIS A 46 8.48 14.33 1.46
N ALA A 47 7.39 14.47 2.23
CA ALA A 47 6.85 15.73 2.68
C ALA A 47 6.51 15.67 4.17
N VAL A 48 6.45 16.83 4.83
CA VAL A 48 6.08 16.94 6.25
C VAL A 48 4.89 17.85 6.43
N SER A 49 4.09 17.59 7.46
CA SER A 49 2.91 18.39 7.81
C SER A 49 2.64 18.31 9.31
N THR A 50 2.04 19.35 9.89
CA THR A 50 1.55 19.32 11.27
C THR A 50 0.05 19.07 11.37
N ASP A 51 -0.67 19.11 10.25
CA ASP A 51 -2.15 19.12 10.21
C ASP A 51 -2.77 18.15 9.19
N LEU A 52 -1.95 17.38 8.45
CA LEU A 52 -2.35 16.48 7.34
C LEU A 52 -2.89 17.19 6.08
N VAL A 53 -2.91 18.52 6.07
CA VAL A 53 -3.49 19.35 4.98
C VAL A 53 -2.40 20.14 4.27
N SER A 54 -1.58 20.82 5.06
CA SER A 54 -0.51 21.71 4.64
C SER A 54 0.80 20.93 4.62
N TRP A 55 1.26 20.57 3.42
CA TRP A 55 2.43 19.73 3.22
C TRP A 55 3.61 20.51 2.64
N GLU A 56 4.79 20.34 3.24
CA GLU A 56 6.06 20.86 2.74
C GLU A 56 6.91 19.70 2.19
N ARG A 57 7.23 19.72 0.89
CA ARG A 57 8.17 18.73 0.32
C ARG A 57 9.57 18.98 0.86
N VAL A 58 10.21 17.91 1.31
CA VAL A 58 11.59 17.89 1.80
C VAL A 58 12.46 17.00 0.90
N ALA A 59 13.68 16.65 1.32
CA ALA A 59 14.56 15.78 0.56
C ALA A 59 13.90 14.41 0.31
N ASP A 60 14.07 13.87 -0.90
CA ASP A 60 13.49 12.57 -1.25
C ASP A 60 14.05 11.45 -0.36
N ALA A 61 13.20 10.47 -0.02
CA ALA A 61 13.55 9.41 0.90
C ALA A 61 14.39 8.31 0.22
N LEU A 62 13.94 7.80 -0.93
CA LEU A 62 14.61 6.72 -1.65
C LEU A 62 14.50 6.90 -3.16
N VAL A 63 15.56 6.51 -3.86
CA VAL A 63 15.58 6.28 -5.31
C VAL A 63 15.96 4.83 -5.57
N ARG A 64 15.71 4.34 -6.80
CA ARG A 64 16.16 3.01 -7.24
C ARG A 64 17.67 2.78 -7.05
N GLY A 65 18.05 1.52 -6.89
CA GLY A 65 19.43 1.09 -6.82
C GLY A 65 20.16 1.14 -8.17
N GLY A 66 21.37 0.59 -8.17
CA GLY A 66 22.16 0.32 -9.37
C GLY A 66 21.55 -0.78 -10.24
N ALA A 67 22.14 -1.01 -11.41
CA ALA A 67 21.62 -1.96 -12.40
C ALA A 67 21.50 -3.41 -11.89
N ASP A 68 22.33 -3.78 -10.92
CA ASP A 68 22.37 -5.12 -10.35
C ASP A 68 21.50 -5.29 -9.09
N ASP A 69 20.91 -4.20 -8.58
CA ASP A 69 20.09 -4.26 -7.38
C ASP A 69 18.70 -4.85 -7.67
N PHE A 70 18.01 -5.31 -6.61
CA PHE A 70 16.67 -5.88 -6.70
C PHE A 70 15.60 -4.82 -7.05
N ASP A 71 15.90 -3.55 -6.82
CA ASP A 71 15.06 -2.39 -7.11
C ASP A 71 15.61 -1.56 -8.28
N ALA A 72 16.40 -2.19 -9.17
CA ALA A 72 17.06 -1.53 -10.30
C ALA A 72 16.11 -0.82 -11.27
N LEU A 73 14.84 -1.24 -11.35
CA LEU A 73 13.85 -0.61 -12.21
C LEU A 73 13.27 0.63 -11.52
N ALA A 74 12.69 0.44 -10.33
CA ALA A 74 11.98 1.45 -9.55
C ALA A 74 11.83 1.03 -8.07
N THR A 75 11.59 2.01 -7.20
CA THR A 75 11.14 1.80 -5.81
C THR A 75 9.65 2.12 -5.71
N TRP A 76 8.88 1.18 -5.19
CA TRP A 76 7.43 1.23 -5.09
C TRP A 76 6.96 1.25 -3.63
N THR A 77 5.65 1.23 -3.46
CA THR A 77 4.90 1.48 -2.22
C THR A 77 5.40 0.64 -1.05
N GLY A 78 5.23 1.21 0.15
CA GLY A 78 5.82 0.73 1.39
C GLY A 78 5.03 1.09 2.65
N SER A 79 5.71 0.93 3.78
CA SER A 79 5.28 1.40 5.10
C SER A 79 6.48 1.81 5.94
N THR A 80 6.24 2.67 6.94
CA THR A 80 7.29 3.16 7.84
C THR A 80 6.91 2.90 9.30
N VAL A 81 7.80 2.26 10.05
CA VAL A 81 7.60 1.93 11.47
C VAL A 81 8.81 2.33 12.30
N ARG A 82 8.59 2.55 13.59
CA ARG A 82 9.65 2.85 14.56
C ARG A 82 9.89 1.67 15.48
N ARG A 83 11.14 1.23 15.55
CA ARG A 83 11.58 0.25 16.55
C ARG A 83 11.71 0.92 17.94
N ALA A 84 11.63 0.12 18.99
CA ALA A 84 11.72 0.58 20.38
C ALA A 84 13.03 1.32 20.72
N ASP A 85 14.12 1.05 19.99
CA ASP A 85 15.40 1.76 20.14
C ASP A 85 15.43 3.14 19.46
N GLY A 86 14.32 3.55 18.83
CA GLY A 86 14.16 4.82 18.14
C GLY A 86 14.48 4.76 16.64
N THR A 87 15.03 3.65 16.13
CA THR A 87 15.35 3.48 14.70
C THR A 87 14.09 3.40 13.87
N TRP A 88 14.02 4.16 12.79
CA TRP A 88 12.97 4.09 11.80
C TRP A 88 13.32 3.10 10.70
N PHE A 89 12.33 2.31 10.29
CA PHE A 89 12.41 1.39 9.17
C PHE A 89 11.40 1.82 8.12
N LEU A 90 11.86 1.97 6.88
CA LEU A 90 11.02 2.15 5.71
C LEU A 90 11.12 0.87 4.89
N PHE A 91 10.06 0.06 4.94
CA PHE A 91 9.91 -1.11 4.08
C PHE A 91 9.34 -0.67 2.75
N TYR A 92 9.89 -1.16 1.65
CA TYR A 92 9.48 -0.76 0.31
C TYR A 92 9.56 -1.93 -0.66
N THR A 93 8.88 -1.76 -1.77
CA THR A 93 8.92 -2.72 -2.87
C THR A 93 10.02 -2.33 -3.85
N GLY A 94 10.94 -3.25 -4.10
CA GLY A 94 11.88 -3.16 -5.22
C GLY A 94 11.32 -3.86 -6.44
N SER A 95 11.40 -3.18 -7.59
CA SER A 95 11.02 -3.71 -8.89
C SER A 95 12.25 -3.91 -9.76
N ARG A 96 12.28 -5.05 -10.47
CA ARG A 96 13.29 -5.38 -11.49
C ARG A 96 12.64 -6.18 -12.62
N LEU A 97 13.10 -5.97 -13.85
CA LEU A 97 12.67 -6.80 -14.98
C LEU A 97 13.48 -8.11 -15.05
N ASP A 98 12.80 -9.21 -15.33
CA ASP A 98 13.45 -10.46 -15.75
C ASP A 98 13.95 -10.35 -17.21
N ASP A 99 14.58 -11.43 -17.71
CA ASP A 99 15.14 -11.48 -19.06
C ASP A 99 14.06 -11.37 -20.17
N ASP A 100 12.80 -11.67 -19.84
CA ASP A 100 11.64 -11.56 -20.74
C ASP A 100 10.96 -10.18 -20.63
N GLY A 101 11.48 -9.27 -19.81
CA GLY A 101 10.92 -7.93 -19.60
C GLY A 101 9.70 -7.89 -18.67
N ARG A 102 9.46 -8.96 -17.91
CA ARG A 102 8.37 -9.04 -16.91
C ARG A 102 8.85 -8.55 -15.56
N ASN A 103 7.95 -7.89 -14.82
CA ASN A 103 8.30 -7.28 -13.55
C ASN A 103 8.34 -8.31 -12.42
N VAL A 104 9.46 -8.36 -11.70
CA VAL A 104 9.67 -9.11 -10.47
C VAL A 104 9.70 -8.14 -9.30
N GLN A 105 8.81 -8.34 -8.33
CA GLN A 105 8.69 -7.47 -7.15
C GLN A 105 9.17 -8.22 -5.89
N ARG A 106 9.93 -7.53 -5.05
CA ARG A 106 10.45 -8.07 -3.79
C ARG A 106 10.50 -6.99 -2.72
N ILE A 107 10.58 -7.38 -1.46
CA ILE A 107 10.58 -6.45 -0.34
C ILE A 107 12.00 -6.20 0.15
N GLY A 108 12.35 -4.94 0.33
CA GLY A 108 13.55 -4.50 1.04
C GLY A 108 13.21 -3.46 2.09
N TYR A 109 14.22 -3.02 2.83
CA TYR A 109 14.06 -1.87 3.73
C TYR A 109 15.26 -0.93 3.73
N ALA A 110 15.02 0.28 4.23
CA ALA A 110 16.03 1.24 4.61
C ALA A 110 15.82 1.67 6.06
N THR A 111 16.89 2.10 6.73
CA THR A 111 16.83 2.60 8.11
C THR A 111 17.15 4.09 8.18
N SER A 112 16.58 4.76 9.18
CA SER A 112 16.84 6.17 9.47
C SER A 112 16.81 6.42 10.97
N THR A 113 17.53 7.44 11.42
CA THR A 113 17.47 7.93 12.81
C THR A 113 16.65 9.21 12.93
N ASP A 114 16.31 9.86 11.81
CA ASP A 114 15.71 11.19 11.76
C ASP A 114 14.51 11.30 10.79
N LEU A 115 14.15 10.24 10.07
CA LEU A 115 13.15 10.18 8.98
C LEU A 115 13.50 10.96 7.70
N PHE A 116 14.64 11.65 7.65
CA PHE A 116 15.08 12.42 6.48
C PHE A 116 16.21 11.73 5.72
N THR A 117 17.14 11.11 6.45
CA THR A 117 18.31 10.43 5.87
C THR A 117 18.10 8.93 5.97
N TRP A 118 18.04 8.26 4.82
CA TRP A 118 17.76 6.82 4.73
C TRP A 118 18.96 6.04 4.19
N HIS A 119 19.23 4.89 4.81
CA HIS A 119 20.27 3.96 4.40
C HIS A 119 19.65 2.60 4.07
N LYS A 120 19.67 2.22 2.79
CA LYS A 120 19.21 0.90 2.34
C LYS A 120 20.04 -0.21 2.99
N ASN A 121 19.36 -1.26 3.42
CA ASN A 121 20.03 -2.46 3.91
C ASN A 121 20.82 -3.13 2.77
N PRO A 122 22.14 -3.36 2.91
CA PRO A 122 22.94 -4.01 1.88
C PRO A 122 22.56 -5.47 1.62
N ALA A 123 21.82 -6.10 2.54
CA ALA A 123 21.32 -7.46 2.37
C ALA A 123 19.93 -7.53 1.71
N ASN A 124 19.40 -6.40 1.20
CA ASN A 124 18.16 -6.43 0.43
C ASN A 124 18.29 -7.30 -0.85
N PRO A 125 17.21 -7.96 -1.32
CA PRO A 125 15.87 -8.00 -0.71
C PRO A 125 15.82 -8.92 0.51
N VAL A 126 14.89 -8.66 1.43
CA VAL A 126 14.70 -9.45 2.66
C VAL A 126 13.51 -10.42 2.59
N LEU A 127 12.62 -10.25 1.60
CA LEU A 127 11.46 -11.11 1.41
C LEU A 127 11.06 -11.16 -0.07
N GLU A 128 10.67 -12.33 -0.54
CA GLU A 128 10.20 -12.58 -1.91
C GLU A 128 9.14 -13.69 -1.92
N ALA A 129 8.32 -13.77 -2.97
CA ALA A 129 7.39 -14.88 -3.15
C ALA A 129 8.15 -16.22 -3.19
N ASP A 130 7.56 -17.33 -2.74
CA ASP A 130 8.26 -18.63 -2.60
C ASP A 130 7.95 -19.65 -3.70
N GLY A 131 6.99 -19.37 -4.59
CA GLY A 131 6.52 -20.27 -5.63
C GLY A 131 5.68 -21.45 -5.12
N THR A 132 5.48 -21.56 -3.80
CA THR A 132 4.72 -22.65 -3.16
C THR A 132 3.41 -22.11 -2.60
N MET A 133 3.49 -21.13 -1.69
CA MET A 133 2.33 -20.41 -1.16
C MET A 133 1.97 -19.22 -2.05
N TYR A 134 2.99 -18.55 -2.59
CA TYR A 134 2.87 -17.32 -3.36
C TYR A 134 3.39 -17.49 -4.79
N GLU A 135 2.65 -16.98 -5.78
CA GLU A 135 3.00 -17.09 -7.20
C GLU A 135 4.35 -16.41 -7.51
N ARG A 136 5.10 -17.04 -8.42
CA ARG A 136 6.29 -16.52 -9.09
C ARG A 136 6.01 -16.43 -10.59
N LEU A 137 6.79 -15.67 -11.35
CA LEU A 137 6.65 -15.68 -12.83
C LEU A 137 6.77 -17.10 -13.41
N ALA A 138 7.60 -17.94 -12.82
CA ALA A 138 7.83 -19.31 -13.27
C ALA A 138 6.60 -20.23 -13.15
N ASN A 139 5.58 -19.86 -12.36
CA ASN A 139 4.39 -20.67 -12.13
C ASN A 139 3.07 -19.91 -12.34
N SER A 140 3.12 -18.73 -12.97
CA SER A 140 1.95 -17.88 -13.18
C SER A 140 1.87 -17.38 -14.62
N ASP A 141 0.65 -17.39 -15.17
CA ASP A 141 0.30 -16.71 -16.43
C ASP A 141 -0.06 -15.23 -16.21
N TRP A 142 0.12 -14.73 -14.98
CA TRP A 142 -0.07 -13.33 -14.63
C TRP A 142 1.08 -12.46 -15.18
N HIS A 143 0.83 -11.17 -15.35
CA HIS A 143 1.75 -10.27 -16.05
C HIS A 143 3.00 -9.88 -15.24
N ASP A 144 2.97 -10.03 -13.91
CA ASP A 144 4.05 -9.72 -12.97
C ASP A 144 4.18 -10.76 -11.83
N GLU A 145 5.33 -10.80 -11.16
CA GLU A 145 5.49 -11.47 -9.85
C GLU A 145 4.98 -10.54 -8.77
N ALA A 146 3.67 -10.59 -8.48
CA ALA A 146 3.07 -9.76 -7.45
C ALA A 146 3.59 -10.15 -6.05
N PHE A 147 4.44 -9.30 -5.48
CA PHE A 147 4.92 -9.42 -4.10
C PHE A 147 5.40 -8.04 -3.61
N ARG A 148 4.43 -7.18 -3.29
CA ARG A 148 4.64 -5.74 -3.07
C ARG A 148 3.79 -5.14 -1.94
N ASP A 149 3.95 -3.85 -1.73
CA ASP A 149 3.19 -3.01 -0.82
C ASP A 149 3.24 -3.49 0.65
N PRO A 150 4.46 -3.65 1.23
CA PRO A 150 4.62 -4.19 2.57
C PRO A 150 4.00 -3.25 3.61
N TRP A 151 3.02 -3.76 4.35
CA TRP A 151 2.42 -3.12 5.53
C TRP A 151 2.92 -3.78 6.81
N VAL A 152 3.79 -3.07 7.53
CA VAL A 152 4.41 -3.58 8.77
C VAL A 152 3.74 -2.98 9.99
N PHE A 153 3.43 -3.83 10.98
CA PHE A 153 2.87 -3.41 12.26
C PHE A 153 3.30 -4.34 13.39
N ALA A 154 3.28 -3.85 14.63
CA ALA A 154 3.65 -4.64 15.80
C ALA A 154 2.58 -5.69 16.11
N ASP A 155 2.99 -6.89 16.55
CA ASP A 155 2.05 -7.89 17.10
C ASP A 155 1.33 -7.27 18.31
N PRO A 156 -0.02 -7.22 18.34
CA PRO A 156 -0.78 -6.69 19.48
C PRO A 156 -0.47 -7.38 20.82
N ALA A 157 0.03 -8.62 20.79
CA ALA A 157 0.48 -9.37 21.97
C ALA A 157 1.97 -9.18 22.30
N GLY A 158 2.69 -8.31 21.58
CA GLY A 158 4.08 -7.96 21.85
C GLY A 158 5.11 -9.02 21.45
N ARG A 159 4.80 -9.94 20.52
CA ARG A 159 5.68 -11.03 20.09
C ARG A 159 6.51 -10.71 18.83
N GLY A 160 6.73 -9.42 18.55
CA GLY A 160 7.47 -8.96 17.38
C GLY A 160 6.56 -8.21 16.42
N TRP A 161 6.69 -8.52 15.12
CA TRP A 161 6.13 -7.75 14.02
C TRP A 161 5.47 -8.66 12.99
N HIS A 162 4.44 -8.11 12.35
CA HIS A 162 3.76 -8.68 11.20
C HIS A 162 4.03 -7.81 9.98
N MET A 163 4.14 -8.44 8.81
CA MET A 163 4.14 -7.77 7.51
C MET A 163 3.06 -8.41 6.66
N TYR A 164 2.18 -7.56 6.13
CA TYR A 164 1.24 -7.92 5.07
C TYR A 164 1.74 -7.43 3.73
N VAL A 165 1.54 -8.23 2.69
CA VAL A 165 2.09 -8.01 1.36
C VAL A 165 1.01 -8.32 0.32
N THR A 166 0.86 -7.47 -0.68
CA THR A 166 0.07 -7.75 -1.87
C THR A 166 0.74 -8.89 -2.64
N ALA A 167 0.06 -10.03 -2.70
CA ALA A 167 0.57 -11.20 -3.40
C ALA A 167 -0.56 -11.97 -4.08
N ARG A 168 -0.18 -13.03 -4.79
CA ARG A 168 -1.12 -13.97 -5.39
C ARG A 168 -0.87 -15.39 -4.87
N ALA A 169 -1.93 -16.13 -4.57
CA ALA A 169 -1.87 -17.53 -4.19
C ALA A 169 -1.62 -18.41 -5.42
N THR A 170 -0.93 -19.53 -5.25
CA THR A 170 -0.61 -20.49 -6.34
C THR A 170 -1.80 -21.34 -6.80
N ARG A 171 -2.98 -21.14 -6.22
CA ARG A 171 -4.21 -21.92 -6.48
C ARG A 171 -5.44 -21.02 -6.41
N GLY A 172 -6.57 -21.53 -6.93
CA GLY A 172 -7.85 -20.82 -6.96
C GLY A 172 -8.19 -20.22 -8.33
N PRO A 173 -9.32 -19.50 -8.45
CA PRO A 173 -9.77 -18.87 -9.68
C PRO A 173 -8.78 -17.77 -10.11
N PHE A 174 -8.33 -17.76 -11.36
CA PHE A 174 -7.20 -16.93 -11.84
C PHE A 174 -7.33 -15.43 -11.48
N SER A 175 -8.49 -14.83 -11.70
CA SER A 175 -8.77 -13.41 -11.38
C SER A 175 -9.20 -13.18 -9.93
N GLY A 176 -9.20 -14.23 -9.09
CA GLY A 176 -9.50 -14.19 -7.66
C GLY A 176 -8.35 -14.72 -6.79
N ARG A 177 -7.15 -14.87 -7.36
CA ARG A 177 -5.97 -15.37 -6.63
C ARG A 177 -5.24 -14.33 -5.79
N GLY A 178 -5.65 -13.06 -5.84
CA GLY A 178 -5.09 -12.03 -4.97
C GLY A 178 -5.31 -12.38 -3.51
N VAL A 179 -4.24 -12.34 -2.72
CA VAL A 179 -4.26 -12.65 -1.28
C VAL A 179 -3.39 -11.67 -0.51
N VAL A 180 -3.69 -11.54 0.78
CA VAL A 180 -2.82 -10.86 1.74
C VAL A 180 -1.78 -11.87 2.20
N ALA A 181 -0.58 -11.79 1.61
CA ALA A 181 0.56 -12.56 2.08
C ALA A 181 0.99 -12.09 3.47
N HIS A 182 1.58 -13.00 4.25
CA HIS A 182 1.97 -12.73 5.63
C HIS A 182 3.41 -13.16 5.88
N ALA A 183 4.15 -12.32 6.60
CA ALA A 183 5.42 -12.67 7.22
C ALA A 183 5.48 -12.16 8.67
N THR A 184 6.32 -12.78 9.48
CA THR A 184 6.59 -12.37 10.86
C THR A 184 8.07 -12.09 11.07
N SER A 185 8.37 -11.19 11.99
CA SER A 185 9.75 -10.86 12.37
C SER A 185 9.86 -10.58 13.87
N PRO A 186 10.90 -11.07 14.55
CA PRO A 186 11.15 -10.70 15.95
C PRO A 186 11.77 -9.29 16.09
N ASP A 187 12.41 -8.75 15.05
CA ASP A 187 13.37 -7.65 15.17
C ASP A 187 13.30 -6.57 14.06
N LEU A 188 12.36 -6.72 13.10
CA LEU A 188 12.22 -5.97 11.85
C LEU A 188 13.25 -6.27 10.76
N GLU A 189 14.25 -7.10 11.04
CA GLU A 189 15.36 -7.37 10.13
C GLU A 189 15.26 -8.78 9.53
N THR A 190 14.91 -9.77 10.36
CA THR A 190 14.79 -11.17 9.98
C THR A 190 13.32 -11.53 9.77
N TRP A 191 12.95 -11.91 8.55
CA TRP A 191 11.56 -12.19 8.18
C TRP A 191 11.33 -13.67 7.86
N GLN A 192 10.20 -14.21 8.31
CA GLN A 192 9.75 -15.56 8.02
C GLN A 192 8.39 -15.50 7.33
N LEU A 193 8.32 -16.01 6.09
CA LEU A 193 7.04 -16.18 5.40
C LEU A 193 6.13 -17.13 6.17
N GLN A 194 4.86 -16.76 6.19
CA GLN A 194 3.75 -17.55 6.75
C GLN A 194 2.76 -17.87 5.63
N ALA A 195 1.76 -18.69 5.95
CA ALA A 195 0.59 -18.85 5.09
C ALA A 195 -0.16 -17.51 4.96
N PRO A 196 -0.88 -17.26 3.84
CA PRO A 196 -1.66 -16.04 3.67
C PRO A 196 -2.73 -15.93 4.76
N VAL A 197 -3.08 -14.68 5.11
CA VAL A 197 -4.16 -14.38 6.07
C VAL A 197 -5.51 -14.13 5.39
N SER A 198 -5.60 -14.43 4.11
CA SER A 198 -6.84 -14.46 3.32
C SER A 198 -6.79 -15.60 2.30
N GLU A 199 -7.95 -16.07 1.85
CA GLU A 199 -8.06 -17.12 0.84
C GLU A 199 -8.45 -16.54 -0.53
N PRO A 200 -8.01 -17.14 -1.65
CA PRO A 200 -8.51 -16.79 -2.97
C PRO A 200 -10.00 -17.14 -3.08
N SER A 201 -10.77 -16.33 -3.81
CA SER A 201 -12.24 -16.43 -3.83
C SER A 201 -12.84 -16.14 -5.21
N ASP A 202 -13.97 -16.79 -5.52
CA ASP A 202 -14.79 -16.48 -6.70
C ASP A 202 -15.50 -15.11 -6.61
N ASP A 203 -15.58 -14.56 -5.40
CA ASP A 203 -15.99 -13.20 -5.10
C ASP A 203 -14.78 -12.30 -4.76
N GLY A 204 -13.58 -12.74 -5.14
CA GLY A 204 -12.32 -12.09 -4.82
C GLY A 204 -11.76 -11.17 -5.90
N PHE A 205 -10.48 -10.84 -5.73
CA PHE A 205 -9.73 -9.93 -6.58
C PHE A 205 -8.43 -10.59 -7.03
N GLY A 206 -7.87 -10.16 -8.14
CA GLY A 206 -6.63 -10.66 -8.70
C GLY A 206 -5.40 -10.07 -8.00
N GLN A 207 -5.56 -8.91 -7.38
CA GLN A 207 -4.55 -8.23 -6.56
C GLN A 207 -5.28 -7.47 -5.43
N LEU A 208 -4.64 -7.39 -4.26
CA LEU A 208 -5.12 -6.65 -3.10
C LEU A 208 -4.09 -5.57 -2.78
N GLU A 209 -4.07 -4.49 -3.55
CA GLU A 209 -2.97 -3.51 -3.55
C GLU A 209 -3.01 -2.62 -2.31
N VAL A 210 -1.83 -2.22 -1.85
CA VAL A 210 -1.64 -1.21 -0.80
C VAL A 210 -2.43 -1.51 0.48
N THR A 211 -2.25 -2.74 0.97
CA THR A 211 -2.95 -3.19 2.18
C THR A 211 -2.63 -2.33 3.41
N GLN A 212 -3.61 -2.12 4.28
CA GLN A 212 -3.43 -1.53 5.61
C GLN A 212 -4.42 -2.18 6.58
N VAL A 213 -4.00 -2.46 7.81
CA VAL A 213 -4.91 -2.87 8.89
C VAL A 213 -4.91 -1.85 10.01
N GLU A 214 -6.10 -1.54 10.52
CA GLU A 214 -6.29 -0.62 11.66
C GLU A 214 -7.47 -1.03 12.54
N GLU A 215 -7.49 -0.52 13.78
CA GLU A 215 -8.67 -0.55 14.64
C GLU A 215 -9.38 0.81 14.65
N VAL A 216 -10.45 0.91 13.86
CA VAL A 216 -11.30 2.10 13.77
C VAL A 216 -12.46 1.97 14.74
N GLU A 217 -12.59 2.91 15.69
CA GLU A 217 -13.68 2.92 16.69
C GLU A 217 -13.83 1.56 17.43
N GLY A 218 -12.72 0.87 17.68
CA GLY A 218 -12.66 -0.42 18.39
C GLY A 218 -12.99 -1.64 17.53
N ARG A 219 -13.06 -1.51 16.20
CA ARG A 219 -13.30 -2.61 15.25
C ARG A 219 -12.17 -2.68 14.23
N ALA A 220 -11.66 -3.88 13.99
CA ALA A 220 -10.59 -4.07 13.01
C ALA A 220 -11.13 -3.96 11.57
N VAL A 221 -10.30 -3.40 10.70
CA VAL A 221 -10.57 -3.29 9.27
C VAL A 221 -9.28 -3.49 8.50
N LEU A 222 -9.37 -4.23 7.39
CA LEU A 222 -8.35 -4.27 6.35
C LEU A 222 -8.81 -3.35 5.21
N LEU A 223 -7.92 -2.45 4.77
CA LEU A 223 -8.06 -1.74 3.50
C LEU A 223 -7.19 -2.37 2.42
N PHE A 224 -7.64 -2.29 1.18
CA PHE A 224 -6.83 -2.51 -0.02
C PHE A 224 -7.43 -1.73 -1.19
N SER A 225 -6.74 -1.67 -2.32
CA SER A 225 -7.23 -1.08 -3.57
C SER A 225 -7.22 -2.11 -4.69
N CYS A 226 -8.21 -2.05 -5.58
CA CYS A 226 -8.24 -2.88 -6.79
C CYS A 226 -9.05 -2.21 -7.88
N MET A 227 -8.55 -2.27 -9.12
CA MET A 227 -9.27 -1.82 -10.31
C MET A 227 -10.15 -2.95 -10.90
N PRO A 228 -11.24 -2.61 -11.63
CA PRO A 228 -12.21 -3.61 -12.09
C PRO A 228 -11.62 -4.67 -13.01
N ALA A 229 -10.63 -4.29 -13.83
CA ALA A 229 -9.96 -5.18 -14.76
C ALA A 229 -9.28 -6.38 -14.07
N GLN A 230 -8.96 -6.23 -12.79
CA GLN A 230 -8.28 -7.26 -11.99
C GLN A 230 -9.23 -7.98 -11.03
N ALA A 231 -10.53 -7.64 -10.97
CA ALA A 231 -11.49 -8.31 -10.10
C ALA A 231 -12.11 -9.58 -10.73
N MET A 232 -12.81 -10.40 -9.95
CA MET A 232 -13.70 -11.44 -10.49
C MET A 232 -14.93 -10.82 -11.18
N ASP A 233 -15.56 -11.55 -12.12
CA ASP A 233 -16.78 -11.08 -12.81
C ASP A 233 -17.91 -10.74 -11.84
N ALA A 234 -18.12 -11.60 -10.83
CA ALA A 234 -19.15 -11.38 -9.80
C ALA A 234 -18.94 -10.07 -9.04
N VAL A 235 -17.68 -9.67 -8.80
CA VAL A 235 -17.36 -8.38 -8.18
C VAL A 235 -17.63 -7.24 -9.14
N ARG A 236 -17.18 -7.32 -10.40
CA ARG A 236 -17.43 -6.29 -11.42
C ARG A 236 -18.91 -6.02 -11.66
N GLU A 237 -19.74 -7.07 -11.64
CA GLU A 237 -21.19 -6.93 -11.82
C GLU A 237 -21.84 -6.13 -10.68
N ARG A 238 -21.36 -6.31 -9.44
CA ARG A 238 -21.83 -5.56 -8.27
C ARG A 238 -21.20 -4.17 -8.17
N HIS A 239 -19.95 -4.05 -8.59
CA HIS A 239 -19.10 -2.87 -8.46
C HIS A 239 -18.31 -2.65 -9.76
N PRO A 240 -18.88 -1.91 -10.74
CA PRO A 240 -18.27 -1.75 -12.05
C PRO A 240 -17.08 -0.79 -12.08
N ARG A 241 -16.77 -0.13 -10.96
CA ARG A 241 -15.72 0.88 -10.81
C ARG A 241 -14.66 0.42 -9.81
N GLY A 242 -13.44 0.92 -9.98
CA GLY A 242 -12.36 0.71 -9.02
C GLY A 242 -12.68 1.42 -7.71
N ALA A 243 -12.03 1.00 -6.63
CA ALA A 243 -12.23 1.61 -5.33
C ALA A 243 -11.05 1.33 -4.40
N VAL A 244 -11.00 2.10 -3.32
CA VAL A 244 -10.49 1.62 -2.04
C VAL A 244 -11.57 0.76 -1.39
N TRP A 245 -11.19 -0.43 -0.97
CA TRP A 245 -12.06 -1.44 -0.39
C TRP A 245 -11.78 -1.60 1.09
N ALA A 246 -12.82 -1.83 1.88
CA ALA A 246 -12.73 -2.15 3.30
C ALA A 246 -13.31 -3.54 3.58
N VAL A 247 -12.58 -4.32 4.36
CA VAL A 247 -12.97 -5.64 4.86
C VAL A 247 -13.07 -5.57 6.37
N PRO A 248 -14.29 -5.63 6.96
CA PRO A 248 -14.44 -5.75 8.41
C PRO A 248 -13.80 -7.05 8.91
N ALA A 249 -13.14 -7.00 10.05
CA ALA A 249 -12.48 -8.16 10.65
C ALA A 249 -12.65 -8.18 12.17
N ASP A 250 -12.52 -9.36 12.76
CA ASP A 250 -12.51 -9.54 14.22
C ASP A 250 -11.19 -9.09 14.85
N SER A 251 -10.11 -9.03 14.05
CA SER A 251 -8.76 -8.69 14.49
C SER A 251 -7.92 -8.15 13.34
N VAL A 252 -6.95 -7.28 13.66
CA VAL A 252 -5.91 -6.84 12.72
C VAL A 252 -4.99 -7.98 12.27
N LEU A 253 -5.06 -9.14 12.92
CA LEU A 253 -4.31 -10.35 12.55
C LEU A 253 -5.04 -11.25 11.52
N GLY A 254 -6.27 -10.91 11.16
CA GLY A 254 -7.13 -11.74 10.32
C GLY A 254 -7.65 -13.00 11.05
N PRO A 255 -8.13 -14.01 10.30
CA PRO A 255 -8.18 -14.06 8.84
C PRO A 255 -9.15 -13.02 8.25
N PHE A 256 -8.92 -12.63 7.00
CA PHE A 256 -9.74 -11.65 6.27
C PHE A 256 -10.63 -12.32 5.23
N ASP A 257 -11.94 -12.10 5.33
CA ASP A 257 -12.90 -12.51 4.31
C ASP A 257 -12.98 -11.46 3.19
N ILE A 258 -12.16 -11.65 2.16
CA ILE A 258 -12.08 -10.73 1.02
C ILE A 258 -13.40 -10.65 0.24
N GLY A 259 -14.24 -11.70 0.28
CA GLY A 259 -15.56 -11.68 -0.36
C GLY A 259 -16.53 -10.69 0.30
N ALA A 260 -16.28 -10.31 1.56
CA ALA A 260 -17.05 -9.31 2.31
C ALA A 260 -16.57 -7.87 2.07
N ALA A 261 -15.62 -7.65 1.15
CA ALA A 261 -15.11 -6.33 0.84
C ALA A 261 -16.22 -5.39 0.35
N THR A 262 -16.25 -4.16 0.90
CA THR A 262 -17.15 -3.10 0.45
C THR A 262 -16.36 -1.87 0.02
N PRO A 263 -16.75 -1.17 -1.05
CA PRO A 263 -16.05 0.04 -1.47
C PRO A 263 -16.32 1.17 -0.47
N ILE A 264 -15.27 1.95 -0.18
CA ILE A 264 -15.33 3.18 0.63
C ILE A 264 -15.11 4.45 -0.20
N THR A 265 -14.57 4.29 -1.42
CA THR A 265 -14.47 5.33 -2.46
C THR A 265 -15.00 4.80 -3.79
N ASP A 266 -14.99 5.65 -4.82
CA ASP A 266 -15.15 5.26 -6.22
C ASP A 266 -13.79 5.31 -6.96
N ASP A 267 -13.80 5.24 -8.29
CA ASP A 267 -12.62 5.17 -9.17
C ASP A 267 -11.87 6.50 -9.33
N ASP A 268 -12.47 7.60 -8.88
CA ASP A 268 -11.82 8.89 -8.76
C ASP A 268 -10.72 8.89 -7.68
N LEU A 269 -10.80 7.96 -6.72
CA LEU A 269 -9.82 7.78 -5.65
C LEU A 269 -9.28 6.35 -5.61
N TYR A 270 -7.98 6.23 -5.37
CA TYR A 270 -7.29 4.94 -5.27
C TYR A 270 -6.20 5.04 -4.18
N VAL A 271 -5.70 3.91 -3.68
CA VAL A 271 -4.68 3.85 -2.61
C VAL A 271 -5.06 4.68 -1.38
N GLY A 272 -6.05 4.18 -0.65
CA GLY A 272 -6.50 4.79 0.60
C GLY A 272 -5.61 4.43 1.78
N ARG A 273 -5.27 5.42 2.61
CA ARG A 273 -4.55 5.22 3.88
C ARG A 273 -5.30 5.87 5.03
N LEU A 274 -5.45 5.12 6.12
CA LEU A 274 -6.00 5.59 7.38
C LEU A 274 -4.89 6.18 8.25
N ILE A 275 -5.20 7.29 8.92
CA ILE A 275 -4.33 7.92 9.91
C ILE A 275 -5.19 8.66 10.94
N ARG A 276 -4.67 8.85 12.16
CA ARG A 276 -5.31 9.71 13.15
C ARG A 276 -4.78 11.13 13.06
N ASP A 277 -5.69 12.10 13.05
CA ASP A 277 -5.30 13.50 13.23
C ASP A 277 -4.87 13.80 14.68
N ARG A 278 -4.41 15.03 14.93
CA ARG A 278 -3.96 15.46 16.27
C ARG A 278 -5.11 15.53 17.29
N ALA A 279 -6.37 15.50 16.85
CA ALA A 279 -7.54 15.36 17.72
C ALA A 279 -7.91 13.89 18.01
N GLY A 280 -7.19 12.94 17.40
CA GLY A 280 -7.40 11.50 17.55
C GLY A 280 -8.51 10.93 16.66
N ALA A 281 -9.08 11.72 15.75
CA ALA A 281 -10.10 11.23 14.83
C ALA A 281 -9.47 10.51 13.65
N TRP A 282 -10.12 9.42 13.21
CA TRP A 282 -9.69 8.67 12.04
C TRP A 282 -10.01 9.42 10.75
N GLN A 283 -8.99 9.56 9.92
CA GLN A 283 -9.03 10.20 8.62
C GLN A 283 -8.60 9.19 7.55
N LEU A 284 -9.24 9.25 6.39
CA LEU A 284 -8.79 8.63 5.15
C LEU A 284 -8.17 9.71 4.27
N LEU A 285 -6.95 9.47 3.80
CA LEU A 285 -6.42 10.15 2.62
C LEU A 285 -6.42 9.14 1.47
N ALA A 286 -6.50 9.62 0.23
CA ALA A 286 -6.41 8.79 -0.96
C ALA A 286 -5.68 9.51 -2.09
N PHE A 287 -5.14 8.74 -3.05
CA PHE A 287 -4.58 9.27 -4.28
C PHE A 287 -5.71 9.55 -5.28
N ARG A 288 -5.60 10.68 -5.99
CA ARG A 288 -6.56 11.13 -7.00
C ARG A 288 -6.29 10.44 -8.33
N ASN A 289 -7.13 9.47 -8.65
CA ASN A 289 -6.91 8.55 -9.74
C ASN A 289 -7.46 9.06 -11.06
N VAL A 290 -8.79 9.04 -11.23
CA VAL A 290 -9.46 9.41 -12.48
C VAL A 290 -10.23 10.72 -12.33
N GLY A 291 -10.01 11.63 -13.27
CA GLY A 291 -10.72 12.91 -13.34
C GLY A 291 -12.07 12.81 -14.06
N PRO A 292 -12.89 13.88 -14.04
CA PRO A 292 -14.19 13.90 -14.73
C PRO A 292 -14.13 13.66 -16.24
N ASP A 293 -12.96 13.87 -16.86
CA ASP A 293 -12.67 13.62 -18.28
C ASP A 293 -12.16 12.20 -18.55
N GLY A 294 -12.04 11.36 -17.52
CA GLY A 294 -11.47 10.02 -17.60
C GLY A 294 -9.94 9.97 -17.58
N GLY A 295 -9.25 11.12 -17.47
CA GLY A 295 -7.79 11.20 -17.44
C GLY A 295 -7.19 10.94 -16.06
N PHE A 296 -5.93 10.49 -16.03
CA PHE A 296 -5.16 10.39 -14.80
C PHE A 296 -4.91 11.78 -14.20
N VAL A 297 -5.12 11.92 -12.89
CA VAL A 297 -4.98 13.20 -12.19
C VAL A 297 -3.63 13.31 -11.46
N GLY A 298 -3.39 12.40 -10.50
CA GLY A 298 -2.26 12.50 -9.57
C GLY A 298 -2.57 13.40 -8.37
N GLY A 299 -1.80 13.21 -7.30
CA GLY A 299 -1.93 13.96 -6.05
C GLY A 299 -2.72 13.23 -4.98
N ILE A 300 -2.66 13.76 -3.76
CA ILE A 300 -3.22 13.16 -2.55
C ILE A 300 -4.26 14.10 -1.96
N THR A 301 -5.43 13.57 -1.62
CA THR A 301 -6.55 14.34 -1.08
C THR A 301 -6.21 14.99 0.25
N ASP A 302 -7.04 15.94 0.67
CA ASP A 302 -7.15 16.30 2.09
C ASP A 302 -7.71 15.13 2.91
N PRO A 303 -7.49 15.12 4.25
CA PRO A 303 -8.08 14.14 5.14
C PRO A 303 -9.60 14.16 5.09
N MET A 304 -10.20 12.99 4.92
CA MET A 304 -11.63 12.77 4.93
C MET A 304 -12.00 11.96 6.17
N PRO A 305 -12.86 12.48 7.08
CA PRO A 305 -13.21 11.75 8.29
C PRO A 305 -13.87 10.42 7.95
N VAL A 306 -13.53 9.36 8.68
CA VAL A 306 -14.14 8.04 8.52
C VAL A 306 -14.82 7.55 9.79
N GLY A 307 -15.67 6.54 9.65
CA GLY A 307 -16.17 5.73 10.74
C GLY A 307 -17.15 4.67 10.26
N TRP A 308 -17.73 3.95 11.21
CA TRP A 308 -18.65 2.87 10.87
C TRP A 308 -20.08 3.36 10.70
N ASP A 309 -20.71 2.97 9.59
CA ASP A 309 -22.16 3.02 9.39
C ASP A 309 -22.68 1.59 9.29
N GLY A 310 -23.30 1.11 10.37
CA GLY A 310 -23.62 -0.30 10.52
C GLY A 310 -22.38 -1.18 10.47
N ASP A 311 -22.33 -2.10 9.52
CA ASP A 311 -21.21 -3.03 9.27
C ASP A 311 -20.17 -2.48 8.29
N ARG A 312 -20.39 -1.31 7.67
CA ARG A 312 -19.51 -0.74 6.65
C ARG A 312 -18.67 0.41 7.18
N LEU A 313 -17.39 0.43 6.82
CA LEU A 313 -16.56 1.61 6.99
C LEU A 313 -16.92 2.62 5.89
N VAL A 314 -17.15 3.88 6.24
CA VAL A 314 -17.52 4.92 5.27
C VAL A 314 -16.72 6.20 5.49
N VAL A 315 -16.52 6.95 4.42
CA VAL A 315 -16.14 8.37 4.51
C VAL A 315 -17.36 9.17 4.96
N LYS A 316 -17.24 9.84 6.10
CA LYS A 316 -18.28 10.71 6.66
C LYS A 316 -18.35 11.97 5.81
N GLN A 317 -19.53 12.30 5.29
CA GLN A 317 -19.74 13.60 4.66
C GLN A 317 -19.58 14.71 5.70
N PRO A 318 -19.00 15.88 5.35
CA PRO A 318 -19.06 17.04 6.23
C PRO A 318 -20.53 17.31 6.58
N ALA A 319 -20.84 17.50 7.86
CA ALA A 319 -22.17 17.96 8.24
C ALA A 319 -22.44 19.25 7.46
N LEU A 320 -23.47 19.25 6.61
CA LEU A 320 -23.91 20.48 5.94
C LEU A 320 -24.23 21.47 7.05
N SER A 321 -23.44 22.54 7.12
CA SER A 321 -23.73 23.66 8.02
C SER A 321 -25.07 24.23 7.58
N VAL A 322 -26.10 24.08 8.41
CA VAL A 322 -27.42 24.70 8.20
C VAL A 322 -27.36 26.18 8.57
#